data_AF-A0A973SYA2-F1
#
_entry.id   AF-A0A973SYA2-F1
#
_cell.length_a   1.000
_cell.length_b   1.000
_cell.length_c   1.000
_cell.angle_alpha   90.00
_cell.angle_beta   90.00
_cell.angle_gamma   90.00
#
_symmetry.space_group_name_H-M   'P 1'
#
loop_
_entity.id
_entity.type
_entity.pdbx_description
1 polymer ?
#
loop_
_entity_poly.entity_id
_entity_poly.type
_entity_poly.pdbx_seq_one_letter_code
_entity_poly.pdbx_strand_id
1 'polypeptide(L)'
;MTDTRTLTFGPDGSVRLVGERTDGTKTLYHCEWQMSVTAAGPPAQLSPSLVVGGEPAASCQPGGATTVTLTDATHLQRLGLAGEKAPPTYEKATAG
;
A
#
# COMPACT_ATOMS: atom_id res chain seq x y z
N MET A 1 18.85 5.59 6.19
CA MET A 1 17.39 5.70 6.28
C MET A 1 16.73 5.08 5.05
N THR A 2 15.84 4.12 5.28
CA THR A 2 15.08 3.40 4.25
C THR A 2 13.59 3.56 4.54
N ASP A 3 12.75 3.73 3.53
CA ASP A 3 11.29 3.78 3.64
C ASP A 3 10.70 2.83 2.60
N THR A 4 10.11 1.74 3.07
CA THR A 4 9.60 0.65 2.24
C THR A 4 8.09 0.55 2.40
N ARG A 5 7.41 0.40 1.26
CA ARG A 5 5.97 0.13 1.21
C ARG A 5 5.72 -1.18 0.47
N THR A 6 5.20 -2.17 1.17
CA THR A 6 4.86 -3.48 0.60
C THR A 6 3.34 -3.61 0.50
N LEU A 7 2.84 -3.77 -0.72
CA LEU A 7 1.43 -4.00 -1.00
C LEU A 7 1.22 -5.46 -1.40
N THR A 8 0.36 -6.18 -0.68
CA THR A 8 0.08 -7.60 -0.89
C THR A 8 -1.39 -7.80 -1.19
N PHE A 9 -1.69 -8.50 -2.28
CA PHE A 9 -3.04 -8.87 -2.69
C PHE A 9 -3.29 -10.33 -2.32
N GLY A 10 -4.32 -10.58 -1.50
CA GLY A 10 -4.81 -11.90 -1.17
C GLY A 10 -5.74 -12.45 -2.26
N PRO A 11 -5.85 -13.79 -2.38
CA PRO A 11 -6.73 -14.43 -3.37
C PRO A 11 -8.23 -14.22 -3.07
N ASP A 12 -8.57 -13.84 -1.84
CA ASP A 12 -9.92 -13.52 -1.37
C ASP A 12 -10.32 -12.05 -1.63
N GLY A 13 -9.46 -11.29 -2.31
CA GLY A 13 -9.65 -9.86 -2.52
C GLY A 13 -9.24 -9.00 -1.33
N SER A 14 -8.69 -9.57 -0.25
CA SER A 14 -8.04 -8.77 0.80
C SER A 14 -6.79 -8.10 0.26
N VAL A 15 -6.50 -6.89 0.75
CA VAL A 15 -5.28 -6.17 0.39
C VAL A 15 -4.63 -5.63 1.66
N ARG A 16 -3.36 -5.95 1.86
CA ARG A 16 -2.56 -5.45 3.00
C ARG A 16 -1.48 -4.52 2.50
N LEU A 17 -1.33 -3.38 3.15
CA LEU A 17 -0.22 -2.45 2.95
C LEU A 17 0.59 -2.40 4.23
N VAL A 18 1.90 -2.58 4.12
CA VAL A 18 2.85 -2.34 5.21
C VAL A 18 3.75 -1.18 4.80
N GLY A 19 3.88 -0.18 5.67
CA GLY A 19 4.83 0.90 5.53
C GLY A 19 5.83 0.80 6.67
N GLU A 20 7.11 0.68 6.35
CA GLU A 20 8.18 0.61 7.34
C GLU A 20 9.26 1.63 7.00
N ARG A 21 9.74 2.35 8.01
CA ARG A 21 10.88 3.24 7.87
C ARG A 21 11.93 2.89 8.90
N THR A 22 13.15 2.68 8.45
CA THR A 22 14.27 2.27 9.28
C THR A 22 15.46 3.23 9.15
N ASP A 23 16.27 3.32 10.20
CA ASP A 23 17.59 3.92 10.17
C ASP A 23 18.62 2.92 10.73
N GLY A 24 19.36 2.29 9.82
CA GLY A 24 20.15 1.09 10.15
C GLY A 24 19.23 -0.05 10.59
N THR A 25 19.41 -0.53 11.82
CA THR A 25 18.58 -1.59 12.43
C THR A 25 17.39 -1.05 13.23
N LYS A 26 17.27 0.28 13.37
CA LYS A 26 16.23 0.91 14.18
C LYS A 26 14.99 1.19 13.33
N THR A 27 13.84 0.63 13.72
CA THR A 27 12.55 1.02 13.17
C THR A 27 12.14 2.40 13.70
N LEU A 28 11.88 3.33 12.79
CA LEU A 28 11.41 4.69 13.08
C LEU A 28 9.88 4.77 13.02
N TYR A 29 9.26 4.08 12.06
CA TYR A 29 7.83 3.76 12.13
C TYR A 29 7.54 2.43 11.43
N HIS A 30 6.46 1.81 11.86
CA HIS A 30 5.82 0.65 11.24
C HIS A 30 4.32 0.90 11.21
N CYS A 31 3.68 0.71 10.07
CA CYS A 31 2.23 0.86 9.92
C CYS A 31 1.67 -0.24 9.06
N GLU A 32 0.53 -0.77 9.47
CA GLU A 32 -0.21 -1.81 8.77
C GLU A 32 -1.62 -1.34 8.47
N TRP A 33 -1.98 -1.45 7.20
CA TRP A 33 -3.32 -1.13 6.73
C TRP A 33 -3.96 -2.32 6.03
N GLN A 34 -5.27 -2.45 6.23
CA GLN A 34 -6.10 -3.42 5.54
C GLN A 34 -7.13 -2.73 4.65
N MET A 35 -7.30 -3.26 3.45
CA MET A 35 -8.24 -2.82 2.41
C MET A 35 -8.86 -4.07 1.77
N SER A 36 -9.81 -3.87 0.86
CA SER A 36 -10.35 -4.93 0.01
C SER A 36 -10.53 -4.44 -1.42
N VAL A 37 -10.40 -5.35 -2.38
CA VAL A 37 -10.78 -5.10 -3.77
C VAL A 37 -12.31 -5.05 -3.85
N THR A 38 -12.86 -3.90 -4.16
CA THR A 38 -14.32 -3.68 -4.25
C THR A 38 -14.84 -3.87 -5.67
N ALA A 39 -13.98 -3.67 -6.66
CA ALA A 39 -14.28 -3.94 -8.06
C ALA A 39 -13.00 -4.35 -8.80
N ALA A 40 -13.08 -5.41 -9.59
CA ALA A 40 -11.99 -5.83 -10.49
C ALA A 40 -11.95 -4.96 -11.76
N GLY A 41 -10.79 -4.84 -12.39
CA GLY A 41 -10.64 -4.20 -13.70
C GLY A 41 -9.22 -3.72 -13.98
N PRO A 42 -9.06 -2.99 -15.09
CA PRO A 42 -8.18 -1.83 -15.14
C PRO A 42 -9.01 -0.53 -15.13
N PRO A 43 -8.89 0.33 -14.10
CA PRO A 43 -8.22 0.07 -12.84
C PRO A 43 -9.09 -0.79 -11.89
N ALA A 44 -8.47 -1.59 -11.03
CA ALA A 44 -9.16 -2.23 -9.91
C ALA A 44 -9.39 -1.21 -8.80
N GLN A 45 -10.53 -1.30 -8.11
CA GLN A 45 -10.89 -0.39 -7.02
C GLN A 45 -10.57 -1.01 -5.66
N LEU A 46 -9.99 -0.20 -4.78
CA LEU A 46 -9.72 -0.55 -3.39
C LEU A 46 -10.62 0.27 -2.48
N SER A 47 -11.16 -0.39 -1.45
CA SER A 47 -11.86 0.28 -0.35
C SER A 47 -10.95 1.31 0.34
N PRO A 48 -11.51 2.23 1.14
CA PRO A 48 -10.73 2.93 2.15
C PRO A 48 -9.95 1.95 3.02
N SER A 49 -8.79 2.39 3.51
CA SER A 49 -7.94 1.55 4.35
C SER A 49 -8.27 1.73 5.82
N LEU A 50 -8.17 0.64 6.58
CA LEU A 50 -8.25 0.62 8.03
C LEU A 50 -6.85 0.40 8.60
N VAL A 51 -6.49 1.14 9.65
CA VAL A 51 -5.26 0.87 10.40
C VAL A 51 -5.50 -0.36 11.27
N VAL A 52 -4.66 -1.40 11.09
CA VAL A 52 -4.74 -2.66 11.85
C VAL A 52 -3.52 -2.88 12.74
N GLY A 53 -2.44 -2.11 12.53
CA GLY A 53 -1.24 -2.13 13.35
C GLY A 53 -0.42 -0.86 13.14
N GLY A 54 0.33 -0.45 14.17
CA GLY A 54 1.11 0.78 14.11
C GLY A 54 2.07 0.97 15.27
N GLU A 55 3.31 1.33 14.96
CA GLU A 55 4.35 1.69 15.93
C GLU A 55 5.12 2.93 15.44
N PRO A 56 5.06 4.06 16.16
CA PRO A 56 4.07 4.37 17.21
C PRO A 56 2.65 4.36 16.65
N ALA A 57 1.67 3.94 17.46
CA ALA A 57 0.27 3.84 17.03
C ALA A 57 -0.30 5.16 16.45
N ALA A 58 0.13 6.31 16.99
CA ALA A 58 -0.29 7.63 16.54
C ALA A 58 0.28 8.04 15.17
N SER A 59 1.23 7.29 14.61
CA SER A 59 1.88 7.60 13.33
C SER A 59 1.10 7.10 12.12
N CYS A 60 0.08 6.25 12.31
CA CYS A 60 -0.67 5.63 11.24
C CYS A 60 -2.07 6.24 11.13
N GLN A 61 -2.45 6.65 9.92
CA GLN A 61 -3.79 7.17 9.63
C GLN A 61 -4.45 6.34 8.53
N PRO A 62 -5.78 6.13 8.58
CA PRO A 62 -6.49 5.49 7.49
C PRO A 62 -6.39 6.34 6.21
N GLY A 63 -6.42 5.66 5.07
CA GLY A 63 -6.46 6.27 3.74
C GLY A 63 -7.84 6.15 3.10
N GLY A 64 -8.17 7.05 2.18
CA GLY A 64 -9.40 6.93 1.39
C GLY A 64 -9.33 5.82 0.35
N ALA A 65 -10.45 5.61 -0.36
CA ALA A 65 -10.51 4.68 -1.48
C ALA A 65 -9.52 5.08 -2.58
N THR A 66 -8.91 4.09 -3.22
CA THR A 66 -7.91 4.29 -4.28
C THR A 66 -8.16 3.31 -5.42
N THR A 67 -7.46 3.50 -6.53
CA THR A 67 -7.48 2.54 -7.64
C THR A 67 -6.07 2.09 -7.98
N VAL A 68 -5.96 0.89 -8.56
CA VAL A 68 -4.67 0.32 -8.98
C VAL A 68 -4.76 -0.20 -10.41
N THR A 69 -3.67 0.02 -11.16
CA THR A 69 -3.54 -0.44 -12.54
C THR A 69 -2.17 -1.07 -12.72
N LEU A 70 -2.11 -2.24 -13.34
CA LEU A 70 -0.84 -2.78 -13.82
C LEU A 70 -0.38 -1.97 -15.03
N THR A 71 0.78 -1.34 -14.92
CA THR A 71 1.39 -0.63 -16.06
C THR A 71 2.18 -1.60 -16.93
N ASP A 72 2.70 -2.68 -16.34
CA ASP A 72 3.28 -3.83 -17.02
C ASP A 72 3.21 -5.08 -16.11
N ALA A 73 3.91 -6.16 -16.48
CA ALA A 73 3.89 -7.43 -15.74
C ALA A 73 4.53 -7.37 -14.33
N THR A 74 5.32 -6.33 -14.06
CA THR A 74 6.09 -6.16 -12.81
C THR A 74 5.78 -4.86 -12.09
N HIS A 75 5.07 -3.92 -12.70
CA HIS A 75 4.76 -2.62 -12.10
C HIS A 75 3.26 -2.40 -11.90
N LEU A 76 2.89 -1.98 -10.71
CA LEU A 76 1.54 -1.61 -10.32
C LEU A 76 1.52 -0.14 -9.91
N GLN A 77 0.77 0.68 -10.63
CA GLN A 77 0.55 2.07 -10.25
C GLN A 77 -0.70 2.18 -9.38
N ARG A 78 -0.60 2.85 -8.23
CA ARG A 78 -1.75 3.21 -7.42
C ARG A 78 -2.07 4.68 -7.62
N LEU A 79 -3.28 4.98 -8.07
CA LEU A 79 -3.78 6.32 -8.23
C LEU A 79 -4.52 6.70 -6.94
N GLY A 80 -3.93 7.61 -6.16
CA GLY A 80 -4.56 8.18 -4.98
C GLY A 80 -5.60 9.25 -5.31
N LEU A 81 -6.17 9.80 -4.24
CA LEU A 81 -7.17 10.87 -4.27
C LEU A 81 -6.62 12.13 -4.97
N ALA A 82 -7.53 12.95 -5.49
CA ALA A 82 -7.21 14.20 -6.19
C ALA A 82 -6.23 15.07 -5.38
N GLY A 83 -5.06 15.37 -5.95
CA GLY A 83 -4.02 16.19 -5.34
C GLY A 83 -2.66 15.51 -5.14
N GLU A 84 -2.54 14.19 -5.34
CA GLU A 84 -1.22 13.55 -5.40
C GLU A 84 -0.42 14.04 -6.61
N LYS A 85 0.74 14.66 -6.36
CA LYS A 85 1.64 15.23 -7.39
C LYS A 85 2.27 14.15 -8.28
N ALA A 86 2.43 12.94 -7.76
CA ALA A 86 2.86 11.75 -8.50
C ALA A 86 2.29 10.50 -7.82
N PRO A 87 1.56 9.64 -8.54
CA PRO A 87 1.03 8.41 -7.97
C PRO A 87 2.16 7.41 -7.68
N PRO A 88 2.16 6.71 -6.54
CA PRO A 88 3.17 5.70 -6.26
C PRO A 88 3.08 4.52 -7.23
N THR A 89 4.24 4.10 -7.72
CA THR A 89 4.43 2.85 -8.49
C THR A 89 5.11 1.82 -7.60
N TYR A 90 4.53 0.63 -7.55
CA TYR A 90 5.07 -0.54 -6.89
C TYR A 90 5.76 -1.43 -7.91
N GLU A 91 6.94 -1.92 -7.56
CA GLU A 91 7.60 -3.00 -8.28
C GLU A 91 7.26 -4.33 -7.59
N LYS A 92 7.00 -5.36 -8.39
CA LYS A 92 6.73 -6.70 -7.91
C LYS A 92 7.95 -7.20 -7.16
N ALA A 93 7.77 -7.58 -5.90
CA ALA A 93 8.82 -8.23 -5.14
C ALA A 93 9.24 -9.52 -5.86
N THR A 94 10.55 -9.69 -6.07
CA THR A 94 11.12 -10.96 -6.51
C THR A 94 10.84 -12.01 -5.45
N ALA A 95 10.25 -13.14 -5.86
CA ALA A 95 10.22 -14.32 -4.99
C ALA A 95 11.67 -14.77 -4.82
N GLY A 96 12.17 -14.72 -3.58
CA GLY A 96 13.43 -15.33 -3.20
C GLY A 96 13.36 -16.84 -3.16
#